data_AF-A0A936H748-F1
#
_entry.id   AF-A0A936H748-F1
#
_cell.length_a   1.000
_cell.length_b   1.000
_cell.length_c   1.000
_cell.angle_alpha   90.00
_cell.angle_beta   90.00
_cell.angle_gamma   90.00
#
_symmetry.space_group_name_H-M   'P 1'
#
loop_
_entity.id
_entity.type
_entity.pdbx_description
1 polymer ?
#
loop_
_entity_poly.entity_id
_entity_poly.type
_entity_poly.pdbx_seq_one_letter_code
_entity_poly.pdbx_strand_id
1 'polypeptide(L)'
;MENSTTDSQNPKTAGLNSKSLPLNNRVETGLSRLLADPSIQARIQGNIGYLCHSASVTPGLEHGALALKRLFGPRLKALFAPQHGFATDAQDNMIESPHFYHPYLQLPVYSLYSETRVPTPQMLEHIDTLVIDLQDNGTRVYTYIWTMVLVLEACARAGVGVVILDRPNPLGGTRVEGNISEMEFRSFIGWRPLPMRHGMTIGEVARFASAHWGMDAPLDVVPMSGWQRAFGFSECGLPWVLPSPNFPTPDTAMVYPGTVLLEGTNISEGRGTTRPFELIGHPNLQAFPFCESFNQRLNKMGLKGCMLRPAAFIPTFDKFQGQVCQGLQIHIADSRACNPWELGQWLLHSLYRELGLLLEWRQPPFEYVEDILPIDLLNGSANFRAWVEKQGSRDELLGLQYAGYPEFMDRRSEVLLYG
;
A
#
# COMPACT_ATOMS: atom_id res chain seq x y z
N MET A 1 -47.63 22.13 -50.25
CA MET A 1 -47.68 20.66 -50.31
C MET A 1 -46.24 20.21 -50.47
N GLU A 2 -45.51 20.11 -49.37
CA GLU A 2 -45.42 18.91 -48.51
C GLU A 2 -44.39 17.92 -49.05
N ASN A 3 -43.31 17.76 -48.28
CA ASN A 3 -42.82 16.50 -47.68
C ASN A 3 -41.85 15.74 -48.60
N SER A 4 -40.75 15.14 -48.16
CA SER A 4 -40.24 14.82 -46.83
C SER A 4 -38.77 14.41 -47.00
N THR A 5 -37.84 15.02 -46.27
CA THR A 5 -36.48 14.48 -46.09
C THR A 5 -36.50 13.54 -44.89
N THR A 6 -36.17 12.27 -45.13
CA THR A 6 -36.02 11.23 -44.11
C THR A 6 -34.74 11.44 -43.31
N ASP A 7 -34.91 11.70 -42.02
CA ASP A 7 -33.87 11.79 -41.00
C ASP A 7 -33.45 10.37 -40.58
N SER A 8 -32.20 9.98 -40.84
CA SER A 8 -31.61 8.74 -40.34
C SER A 8 -31.05 8.99 -38.94
N GLN A 9 -31.63 8.29 -37.95
CA GLN A 9 -31.27 8.34 -36.54
C GLN A 9 -29.80 7.96 -36.31
N ASN A 10 -29.03 8.90 -35.75
CA ASN A 10 -27.72 8.65 -35.14
C ASN A 10 -27.93 8.19 -33.68
N PRO A 11 -27.35 7.06 -33.24
CA PRO A 11 -27.48 6.63 -31.85
C PRO A 11 -26.69 7.56 -30.93
N LYS A 12 -27.41 8.13 -29.95
CA LYS A 12 -26.89 9.00 -28.89
C LYS A 12 -25.71 8.32 -28.18
N THR A 13 -24.55 8.95 -28.26
CA THR A 13 -23.42 8.69 -27.37
C THR A 13 -23.84 9.02 -25.94
N ALA A 14 -23.99 7.99 -25.12
CA ALA A 14 -24.12 8.13 -23.67
C ALA A 14 -22.78 8.62 -23.13
N GLY A 15 -22.65 9.93 -22.96
CA GLY A 15 -21.53 10.53 -22.25
C GLY A 15 -21.46 9.98 -20.83
N LEU A 16 -20.33 9.34 -20.51
CA LEU A 16 -19.91 9.05 -19.15
C LEU A 16 -19.77 10.38 -18.40
N ASN A 17 -20.84 10.78 -17.70
CA ASN A 17 -20.78 11.86 -16.73
C ASN A 17 -19.90 11.42 -15.56
N SER A 18 -18.61 11.75 -15.61
CA SER A 18 -17.78 11.88 -14.42
C SER A 18 -18.30 13.09 -13.64
N LYS A 19 -19.32 12.87 -12.81
CA LYS A 19 -19.71 13.87 -11.81
C LYS A 19 -18.53 14.06 -10.87
N SER A 20 -17.79 15.15 -11.06
CA SER A 20 -16.89 15.68 -10.03
C SER A 20 -17.70 15.86 -8.76
N LEU A 21 -17.26 15.23 -7.68
CA LEU A 21 -17.85 15.43 -6.36
C LEU A 21 -17.75 16.93 -6.02
N PRO A 22 -18.84 17.57 -5.54
CA PRO A 22 -18.78 18.96 -5.10
C PRO A 22 -17.72 19.11 -4.00
N LEU A 23 -17.01 20.25 -4.01
CA LEU A 23 -15.90 20.61 -3.11
C LEU A 23 -16.21 20.48 -1.60
N ASN A 24 -17.47 20.30 -1.20
CA ASN A 24 -17.92 20.20 0.18
C ASN A 24 -17.84 18.79 0.82
N ASN A 25 -17.40 17.75 0.09
CA ASN A 25 -17.31 16.37 0.62
C ASN A 25 -15.88 15.79 0.66
N ARG A 26 -14.85 16.64 0.60
CA ARG A 26 -13.45 16.18 0.65
C ARG A 26 -13.07 15.78 2.07
N VAL A 27 -12.42 14.64 2.21
CA VAL A 27 -11.78 14.21 3.47
C VAL A 27 -10.68 15.21 3.84
N GLU A 28 -10.68 15.70 5.08
CA GLU A 28 -9.58 16.49 5.61
C GLU A 28 -8.57 15.55 6.26
N THR A 29 -7.36 15.48 5.69
CA THR A 29 -6.26 14.67 6.25
C THR A 29 -5.76 15.25 7.56
N GLY A 30 -4.99 14.47 8.33
CA GLY A 30 -4.31 14.98 9.52
C GLY A 30 -3.44 16.21 9.24
N LEU A 31 -2.79 16.26 8.06
CA LEU A 31 -2.06 17.43 7.60
C LEU A 31 -2.97 18.65 7.36
N SER A 32 -4.09 18.47 6.67
CA SER A 32 -5.06 19.57 6.47
C SER A 32 -5.58 20.12 7.79
N ARG A 33 -5.92 19.22 8.73
CA ARG A 33 -6.39 19.60 10.05
C ARG A 33 -5.33 20.34 10.86
N LEU A 34 -4.08 19.86 10.86
CA LEU A 34 -2.97 20.54 11.51
C LEU A 34 -2.80 21.97 10.99
N LEU A 35 -2.86 22.16 9.67
CA LEU A 35 -2.68 23.49 9.06
C LEU A 35 -3.83 24.45 9.39
N ALA A 36 -5.05 23.94 9.60
CA ALA A 36 -6.23 24.75 9.82
C ALA A 36 -6.51 25.09 11.30
N ASP A 37 -6.05 24.26 12.25
CA ASP A 37 -6.50 24.32 13.64
C ASP A 37 -5.34 24.64 14.62
N PRO A 38 -5.29 25.87 15.17
CA PRO A 38 -4.26 26.27 16.14
C PRO A 38 -4.21 25.40 17.40
N SER A 39 -5.34 24.80 17.80
CA SER A 39 -5.35 23.90 18.97
C SER A 39 -4.56 22.62 18.68
N ILE A 40 -4.59 22.13 17.44
CA ILE A 40 -3.78 20.98 17.00
C ILE A 40 -2.31 21.36 16.92
N GLN A 41 -2.00 22.55 16.40
CA GLN A 41 -0.63 23.06 16.32
C GLN A 41 0.01 23.18 17.71
N ALA A 42 -0.77 23.57 18.72
CA ALA A 42 -0.34 23.65 20.11
C ALA A 42 -0.06 22.27 20.76
N ARG A 43 -0.44 21.15 20.14
CA ARG A 43 -0.04 19.81 20.61
C ARG A 43 1.40 19.45 20.22
N ILE A 44 1.93 20.08 19.17
CA ILE A 44 3.29 19.84 18.68
C ILE A 44 4.24 20.83 19.36
N GLN A 45 5.10 20.33 20.24
CA GLN A 45 5.98 21.13 21.10
C GLN A 45 7.47 20.96 20.74
N GLY A 46 8.27 21.95 21.12
CA GLY A 46 9.73 21.91 20.92
C GLY A 46 10.21 21.81 19.47
N ASN A 47 11.41 21.30 19.27
CA ASN A 47 12.01 21.05 17.97
C ASN A 47 11.36 19.86 17.28
N ILE A 48 11.14 20.00 15.97
CA ILE A 48 10.32 19.07 15.18
C ILE A 48 11.19 18.35 14.16
N GLY A 49 11.06 17.04 14.12
CA GLY A 49 11.47 16.22 12.98
C GLY A 49 10.23 15.79 12.20
N TYR A 50 10.34 15.63 10.89
CA TYR A 50 9.20 15.29 10.04
C TYR A 50 9.49 14.10 9.12
N LEU A 51 8.82 12.98 9.36
CA LEU A 51 8.85 11.80 8.50
C LEU A 51 7.79 11.92 7.41
N CYS A 52 8.24 12.02 6.16
CA CYS A 52 7.36 12.22 5.01
C CYS A 52 7.98 11.67 3.71
N HIS A 53 7.17 11.65 2.65
CA HIS A 53 7.56 11.32 1.28
C HIS A 53 6.74 12.13 0.27
N SER A 54 6.95 11.91 -1.04
CA SER A 54 6.32 12.70 -2.11
C SER A 54 4.79 12.82 -2.03
N ALA A 55 4.06 11.80 -1.59
CA ALA A 55 2.59 11.83 -1.46
C ALA A 55 2.09 12.47 -0.15
N SER A 56 3.00 13.00 0.66
CA SER A 56 2.70 13.73 1.89
C SER A 56 2.31 15.17 1.53
N VAL A 57 1.20 15.33 0.82
CA VAL A 57 0.76 16.62 0.25
C VAL A 57 -0.53 17.12 0.87
N THR A 58 -0.72 18.44 0.78
CA THR A 58 -2.01 19.10 1.02
C THR A 58 -2.98 18.84 -0.14
N PRO A 59 -4.28 19.16 0.00
CA PRO A 59 -5.24 19.06 -1.09
C PRO A 59 -4.91 19.95 -2.30
N GLY A 60 -4.05 20.95 -2.12
CA GLY A 60 -3.52 21.82 -3.18
C GLY A 60 -2.18 21.34 -3.76
N LEU A 61 -1.75 20.11 -3.47
CA LEU A 61 -0.47 19.52 -3.91
C LEU A 61 0.78 20.23 -3.38
N GLU A 62 0.65 21.06 -2.35
CA GLU A 62 1.82 21.55 -1.62
C GLU A 62 2.44 20.41 -0.80
N HIS A 63 3.74 20.19 -0.94
CA HIS A 63 4.46 19.20 -0.16
C HIS A 63 4.45 19.54 1.33
N GLY A 64 4.15 18.55 2.18
CA GLY A 64 3.98 18.72 3.62
C GLY A 64 5.22 19.30 4.31
N ALA A 65 6.42 18.96 3.83
CA ALA A 65 7.66 19.54 4.35
C ALA A 65 7.72 21.07 4.18
N LEU A 66 7.19 21.60 3.07
CA LEU A 66 7.07 23.04 2.85
C LEU A 66 6.00 23.65 3.75
N ALA A 67 4.85 22.98 3.87
CA ALA A 67 3.76 23.42 4.72
C ALA A 67 4.19 23.50 6.21
N LEU A 68 4.89 22.48 6.72
CA LEU A 68 5.44 22.46 8.07
C LEU A 68 6.56 23.48 8.26
N LYS A 69 7.41 23.70 7.25
CA LYS A 69 8.44 24.74 7.32
C LYS A 69 7.81 26.13 7.45
N ARG A 70 6.74 26.41 6.71
CA ARG A 70 5.97 27.66 6.82
C ARG A 70 5.32 27.79 8.20
N LEU A 71 4.71 26.71 8.69
CA LEU A 71 3.95 26.73 9.95
C LEU A 71 4.86 26.87 11.18
N PHE A 72 5.95 26.12 11.25
CA PHE A 72 6.80 26.01 12.45
C PHE A 72 8.16 26.73 12.32
N GLY A 73 8.51 27.20 11.12
CA GLY A 73 9.69 28.03 10.86
C GLY A 73 11.00 27.39 11.36
N PRO A 74 11.68 27.99 12.35
CA PRO A 74 12.95 27.50 12.87
C PRO A 74 12.82 26.26 13.76
N ARG A 75 11.60 25.89 14.19
CA ARG A 75 11.38 24.68 15.00
C ARG A 75 11.49 23.40 14.18
N LEU A 76 11.22 23.43 12.87
CA LEU A 76 11.47 22.27 12.00
C LEU A 76 12.98 22.12 11.78
N LYS A 77 13.56 21.03 12.30
CA LYS A 77 15.02 20.80 12.36
C LYS A 77 15.52 19.76 11.37
N ALA A 78 14.73 18.73 11.09
CA ALA A 78 15.14 17.64 10.21
C ALA A 78 13.95 17.01 9.50
N LEU A 79 14.22 16.44 8.33
CA LEU A 79 13.30 15.59 7.60
C LEU A 79 13.78 14.15 7.68
N PHE A 80 12.84 13.21 7.67
CA PHE A 80 13.09 11.78 7.63
C PHE A 80 12.36 11.21 6.42
N ALA A 81 13.00 10.29 5.71
CA ALA A 81 12.45 9.65 4.51
C ALA A 81 12.39 8.12 4.69
N PRO A 82 11.30 7.47 4.28
CA PRO A 82 11.18 6.01 4.33
C PRO A 82 11.87 5.34 3.11
N GLN A 83 11.56 4.06 2.87
CA GLN A 83 11.86 3.38 1.60
C GLN A 83 11.39 4.23 0.40
N HIS A 84 12.12 4.16 -0.73
CA HIS A 84 11.97 5.02 -1.92
C HIS A 84 12.45 6.48 -1.76
N GLY A 85 12.84 6.90 -0.56
CA GLY A 85 13.42 8.21 -0.30
C GLY A 85 12.41 9.36 -0.28
N PHE A 86 12.91 10.57 -0.02
CA PHE A 86 12.08 11.79 0.15
C PHE A 86 11.31 12.14 -1.13
N ALA A 87 11.97 12.03 -2.28
CA ALA A 87 11.40 12.32 -3.59
C ALA A 87 10.66 11.13 -4.22
N THR A 88 10.72 9.94 -3.59
CA THR A 88 10.09 8.72 -4.11
C THR A 88 10.65 8.30 -5.47
N ASP A 89 11.97 8.47 -5.66
CA ASP A 89 12.69 8.24 -6.91
C ASP A 89 13.52 6.95 -6.92
N ALA A 90 13.84 6.39 -5.75
CA ALA A 90 14.52 5.10 -5.67
C ALA A 90 13.57 3.95 -6.07
N GLN A 91 14.04 3.09 -6.99
CA GLN A 91 13.33 1.87 -7.40
C GLN A 91 13.17 0.89 -6.23
N ASP A 92 12.38 -0.16 -6.44
CA ASP A 92 12.09 -1.19 -5.44
C ASP A 92 13.29 -2.12 -5.15
N ASN A 93 13.14 -2.94 -4.10
CA ASN A 93 14.01 -4.05 -3.75
C ASN A 93 15.46 -3.68 -3.38
N MET A 94 15.73 -3.44 -2.09
CA MET A 94 17.07 -3.20 -1.51
C MET A 94 17.90 -2.05 -2.13
N ILE A 95 17.27 -1.13 -2.86
CA ILE A 95 17.94 0.09 -3.32
C ILE A 95 17.89 1.12 -2.20
N GLU A 96 19.05 1.37 -1.60
CA GLU A 96 19.20 2.34 -0.52
C GLU A 96 19.13 3.77 -1.05
N SER A 97 18.59 4.67 -0.22
CA SER A 97 18.57 6.10 -0.52
C SER A 97 19.48 6.85 0.47
N PRO A 98 20.36 7.76 0.03
CA PRO A 98 21.34 8.39 0.91
C PRO A 98 20.74 9.52 1.75
N HIS A 99 21.40 9.86 2.86
CA HIS A 99 21.19 11.13 3.55
C HIS A 99 21.62 12.30 2.66
N PHE A 100 20.94 13.43 2.77
CA PHE A 100 21.35 14.66 2.06
C PHE A 100 20.88 15.92 2.78
N TYR A 101 21.33 17.08 2.30
CA TYR A 101 20.85 18.37 2.78
C TYR A 101 19.92 18.99 1.72
N HIS A 102 18.67 19.25 2.09
CA HIS A 102 17.66 19.71 1.13
C HIS A 102 17.99 21.13 0.66
N PRO A 103 18.24 21.37 -0.64
CA PRO A 103 18.78 22.64 -1.13
C PRO A 103 17.80 23.81 -0.99
N TYR A 104 16.50 23.57 -1.13
CA TYR A 104 15.49 24.62 -0.95
C TYR A 104 15.11 24.84 0.53
N LEU A 105 14.77 23.79 1.27
CA LEU A 105 14.34 23.89 2.67
C LEU A 105 15.46 24.20 3.65
N GLN A 106 16.73 23.97 3.25
CA GLN A 106 17.92 24.14 4.06
C GLN A 106 17.81 23.34 5.37
N LEU A 107 17.51 22.04 5.23
CA LEU A 107 17.35 21.08 6.33
C LEU A 107 18.06 19.77 6.00
N PRO A 108 18.62 19.05 7.00
CA PRO A 108 19.06 17.69 6.81
C PRO A 108 17.86 16.78 6.51
N VAL A 109 18.07 15.82 5.62
CA VAL A 109 17.16 14.73 5.29
C VAL A 109 17.84 13.42 5.63
N TYR A 110 17.32 12.73 6.64
CA TYR A 110 17.78 11.42 7.06
C TYR A 110 16.98 10.33 6.36
N SER A 111 17.67 9.41 5.70
CA SER A 111 17.06 8.22 5.11
C SER A 111 16.96 7.10 6.14
N LEU A 112 15.74 6.63 6.39
CA LEU A 112 15.44 5.42 7.16
C LEU A 112 15.38 4.18 6.25
N TYR A 113 16.12 4.23 5.14
CA TYR A 113 16.33 3.11 4.23
C TYR A 113 17.75 3.13 3.63
N SER A 114 18.67 3.77 4.35
CA SER A 114 20.12 3.77 4.09
C SER A 114 20.77 2.66 4.93
N GLU A 115 21.87 2.93 5.62
CA GLU A 115 22.50 2.02 6.58
C GLU A 115 21.61 1.64 7.77
N THR A 116 20.48 2.33 7.96
CA THR A 116 19.53 2.07 9.05
C THR A 116 18.09 2.16 8.58
N ARG A 117 17.21 1.36 9.21
CA ARG A 117 15.74 1.45 9.09
C ARG A 117 15.09 2.05 10.34
N VAL A 118 15.91 2.41 11.33
CA VAL A 118 15.50 2.96 12.62
C VAL A 118 16.24 4.28 12.83
N PRO A 119 15.58 5.36 13.28
CA PRO A 119 16.27 6.59 13.64
C PRO A 119 17.38 6.32 14.66
N THR A 120 18.59 6.81 14.41
CA THR A 120 19.68 6.71 15.38
C THR A 120 19.49 7.73 16.50
N PRO A 121 20.10 7.52 17.69
CA PRO A 121 20.07 8.53 18.76
C PRO A 121 20.55 9.90 18.29
N GLN A 122 21.57 9.96 17.43
CA GLN A 122 22.11 11.21 16.88
C GLN A 122 21.11 11.94 15.98
N MET A 123 20.29 11.21 15.22
CA MET A 123 19.23 11.82 14.42
C MET A 123 18.11 12.43 15.29
N LEU A 124 17.95 11.94 16.52
CA LEU A 124 16.91 12.37 17.46
C LEU A 124 17.40 13.37 18.53
N GLU A 125 18.71 13.60 18.66
CA GLU A 125 19.34 14.36 19.77
C GLU A 125 18.76 15.78 20.00
N HIS A 126 18.19 16.39 18.96
CA HIS A 126 17.61 17.74 19.02
C HIS A 126 16.15 17.79 18.59
N ILE A 127 15.44 16.65 18.64
CA ILE A 127 14.04 16.53 18.27
C ILE A 127 13.22 16.26 19.53
N ASP A 128 12.26 17.15 19.83
CA ASP A 128 11.33 16.97 20.94
C ASP A 128 10.06 16.25 20.49
N THR A 129 9.60 16.54 19.25
CA THR A 129 8.44 15.88 18.63
C THR A 129 8.77 15.42 17.22
N LEU A 130 8.52 14.16 16.92
CA LEU A 130 8.57 13.63 15.55
C LEU A 130 7.16 13.52 14.97
N VAL A 131 6.91 14.27 13.89
CA VAL A 131 5.64 14.24 13.16
C VAL A 131 5.75 13.24 12.01
N ILE A 132 4.78 12.34 11.87
CA ILE A 132 4.72 11.33 10.80
C ILE A 132 3.54 11.63 9.89
N ASP A 133 3.79 11.79 8.60
CA ASP A 133 2.79 11.98 7.56
C ASP A 133 3.15 11.10 6.36
N LEU A 134 2.53 9.94 6.24
CA LEU A 134 2.81 8.98 5.16
C LEU A 134 1.49 8.45 4.58
N GLN A 135 1.32 8.57 3.27
CA GLN A 135 0.29 7.82 2.54
C GLN A 135 0.74 6.36 2.37
N ASP A 136 0.17 5.47 3.19
CA ASP A 136 0.34 4.02 3.08
C ASP A 136 -0.66 3.42 2.07
N ASN A 137 -0.52 2.13 1.73
CA ASN A 137 -1.41 1.44 0.80
C ASN A 137 -2.42 0.47 1.46
N GLY A 138 -2.36 0.29 2.78
CA GLY A 138 -3.29 -0.57 3.52
C GLY A 138 -2.94 -2.05 3.54
N THR A 139 -1.71 -2.40 3.18
CA THR A 139 -1.20 -3.77 3.20
C THR A 139 0.00 -3.95 4.11
N ARG A 140 0.13 -5.14 4.69
CA ARG A 140 1.22 -5.49 5.58
C ARG A 140 2.60 -5.39 4.91
N VAL A 141 2.69 -5.73 3.63
CA VAL A 141 3.98 -5.80 2.91
C VAL A 141 4.48 -4.44 2.42
N TYR A 142 3.67 -3.38 2.56
CA TYR A 142 4.11 -2.02 2.28
C TYR A 142 4.80 -1.42 3.51
N THR A 143 6.05 -1.01 3.36
CA THR A 143 6.97 -0.83 4.50
C THR A 143 6.78 0.47 5.28
N TYR A 144 5.88 1.35 4.87
CA TYR A 144 5.70 2.66 5.53
C TYR A 144 5.11 2.52 6.93
N ILE A 145 4.14 1.63 7.14
CA ILE A 145 3.68 1.28 8.50
C ILE A 145 4.81 0.72 9.37
N TRP A 146 5.75 -0.04 8.81
CA TRP A 146 6.85 -0.62 9.57
C TRP A 146 7.94 0.40 9.88
N THR A 147 8.24 1.31 8.96
CA THR A 147 9.04 2.50 9.24
C THR A 147 8.44 3.28 10.42
N MET A 148 7.12 3.50 10.42
CA MET A 148 6.43 4.15 11.53
C MET A 148 6.56 3.36 12.84
N VAL A 149 6.40 2.03 12.84
CA VAL A 149 6.56 1.21 14.07
C VAL A 149 7.98 1.32 14.63
N LEU A 150 8.99 1.24 13.77
CA LEU A 150 10.40 1.35 14.17
C LEU A 150 10.73 2.74 14.73
N VAL A 151 10.11 3.77 14.17
CA VAL A 151 10.20 5.14 14.66
C VAL A 151 9.55 5.29 16.04
N LEU A 152 8.36 4.72 16.25
CA LEU A 152 7.72 4.70 17.58
C LEU A 152 8.66 4.04 18.61
N GLU A 153 9.27 2.91 18.24
CA GLU A 153 10.20 2.19 19.10
C GLU A 153 11.44 3.05 19.47
N ALA A 154 12.01 3.76 18.49
CA ALA A 154 13.15 4.64 18.70
C ALA A 154 12.79 5.87 19.56
N CYS A 155 11.66 6.51 19.28
CA CYS A 155 11.17 7.67 20.01
C CYS A 155 10.81 7.32 21.46
N ALA A 156 10.22 6.14 21.71
CA ALA A 156 9.96 5.66 23.06
C ALA A 156 11.24 5.56 23.91
N ARG A 157 12.33 5.03 23.32
CA ARG A 157 13.64 4.97 24.00
C ARG A 157 14.28 6.34 24.23
N ALA A 158 14.08 7.27 23.30
CA ALA A 158 14.68 8.60 23.35
C ALA A 158 13.85 9.63 24.13
N GLY A 159 12.64 9.28 24.57
CA GLY A 159 11.72 10.23 25.22
C GLY A 159 11.16 11.29 24.27
N VAL A 160 11.16 11.02 22.96
CA VAL A 160 10.67 11.93 21.91
C VAL A 160 9.18 11.68 21.70
N GLY A 161 8.37 12.75 21.69
CA GLY A 161 6.94 12.64 21.39
C GLY A 161 6.70 12.30 19.92
N VAL A 162 5.62 11.58 19.62
CA VAL A 162 5.25 11.22 18.24
C VAL A 162 3.84 11.70 17.92
N VAL A 163 3.69 12.40 16.79
CA VAL A 163 2.39 12.84 16.28
C VAL A 163 2.15 12.28 14.90
N ILE A 164 1.11 11.45 14.76
CA ILE A 164 0.70 10.89 13.46
C ILE A 164 -0.32 11.83 12.81
N LEU A 165 -0.03 12.30 11.61
CA LEU A 165 -1.00 12.97 10.74
C LEU A 165 -1.70 11.90 9.92
N ASP A 166 -2.91 11.52 10.35
CA ASP A 166 -3.56 10.34 9.78
C ASP A 166 -4.01 10.57 8.32
N ARG A 167 -4.02 9.49 7.55
CA ARG A 167 -4.37 9.48 6.11
C ARG A 167 -5.30 8.33 5.76
N PRO A 168 -6.09 8.44 4.67
CA PRO A 168 -6.98 7.36 4.26
C PRO A 168 -6.20 6.09 3.96
N ASN A 169 -6.69 4.96 4.45
CA ASN A 169 -6.33 3.67 3.87
C ASN A 169 -6.99 3.60 2.48
N PRO A 170 -6.23 3.49 1.37
CA PRO A 170 -6.81 3.54 0.03
C PRO A 170 -7.70 2.33 -0.29
N LEU A 171 -7.52 1.23 0.45
CA LEU A 171 -8.37 0.05 0.42
C LEU A 171 -9.60 0.19 1.34
N GLY A 172 -9.77 1.31 2.03
CA GLY A 172 -10.81 1.47 3.03
C GLY A 172 -10.55 0.70 4.32
N GLY A 173 -11.44 0.90 5.29
CA GLY A 173 -11.34 0.35 6.65
C GLY A 173 -12.30 -0.79 6.97
N THR A 174 -13.11 -1.27 6.03
CA THR A 174 -14.15 -2.27 6.34
C THR A 174 -13.65 -3.71 6.22
N ARG A 175 -12.93 -4.01 5.14
CA ARG A 175 -12.52 -5.39 4.81
C ARG A 175 -11.13 -5.68 5.37
N VAL A 176 -10.98 -6.88 5.91
CA VAL A 176 -9.72 -7.45 6.37
C VAL A 176 -9.53 -8.77 5.62
N GLU A 177 -8.37 -8.96 5.00
CA GLU A 177 -8.12 -10.08 4.08
C GLU A 177 -6.74 -10.70 4.29
N GLY A 178 -6.67 -12.01 4.06
CA GLY A 178 -5.46 -12.81 4.11
C GLY A 178 -5.04 -13.25 5.50
N ASN A 179 -4.12 -14.21 5.53
CA ASN A 179 -3.60 -14.79 6.76
C ASN A 179 -2.83 -13.76 7.59
N ILE A 180 -2.86 -13.93 8.90
CA ILE A 180 -1.99 -13.22 9.83
C ILE A 180 -0.58 -13.78 9.66
N SER A 181 0.43 -12.91 9.56
CA SER A 181 1.83 -13.34 9.45
C SER A 181 2.33 -13.97 10.74
N GLU A 182 3.10 -15.04 10.60
CA GLU A 182 3.74 -15.73 11.71
C GLU A 182 5.10 -15.07 12.04
N MET A 183 5.47 -15.04 13.32
CA MET A 183 6.67 -14.34 13.78
C MET A 183 7.98 -14.96 13.27
N GLU A 184 7.96 -16.22 12.85
CA GLU A 184 9.11 -16.88 12.21
C GLU A 184 9.43 -16.33 10.82
N PHE A 185 8.46 -15.71 10.13
CA PHE A 185 8.66 -15.03 8.84
C PHE A 185 8.84 -13.51 9.00
N ARG A 186 9.15 -13.04 10.20
CA ARG A 186 9.32 -11.61 10.47
C ARG A 186 10.43 -11.01 9.61
N SER A 187 10.12 -9.91 8.92
CA SER A 187 11.05 -9.15 8.08
C SER A 187 10.62 -7.68 7.99
N PHE A 188 11.30 -6.87 7.18
CA PHE A 188 10.92 -5.46 7.00
C PHE A 188 9.55 -5.27 6.31
N ILE A 189 9.09 -6.26 5.55
CA ILE A 189 7.75 -6.31 4.93
C ILE A 189 6.71 -7.03 5.82
N GLY A 190 7.05 -7.34 7.06
CA GLY A 190 6.21 -8.08 7.99
C GLY A 190 6.78 -8.05 9.40
N TRP A 191 6.84 -6.88 10.03
CA TRP A 191 7.55 -6.71 11.30
C TRP A 191 6.82 -7.32 12.51
N ARG A 192 5.49 -7.36 12.44
CA ARG A 192 4.59 -7.88 13.48
C ARG A 192 3.37 -8.56 12.85
N PRO A 193 2.65 -9.41 13.60
CA PRO A 193 1.48 -10.11 13.09
C PRO A 193 0.36 -9.13 12.69
N LEU A 194 0.09 -9.07 11.39
CA LEU A 194 -1.08 -8.41 10.79
C LEU A 194 -1.59 -9.31 9.66
N PRO A 195 -2.85 -9.23 9.25
CA PRO A 195 -3.31 -9.82 8.00
C PRO A 195 -2.81 -9.02 6.79
N MET A 196 -2.80 -9.62 5.59
CA MET A 196 -2.29 -8.98 4.37
C MET A 196 -2.94 -7.61 4.12
N ARG A 197 -4.28 -7.54 4.14
CA ARG A 197 -5.04 -6.29 4.19
C ARG A 197 -5.59 -6.13 5.60
N HIS A 198 -5.01 -5.19 6.34
CA HIS A 198 -5.34 -4.97 7.76
C HIS A 198 -6.55 -4.07 7.98
N GLY A 199 -6.96 -3.30 6.97
CA GLY A 199 -8.15 -2.45 7.02
C GLY A 199 -8.08 -1.40 8.13
N MET A 200 -6.89 -0.89 8.46
CA MET A 200 -6.67 0.17 9.45
C MET A 200 -5.99 1.36 8.77
N THR A 201 -6.19 2.59 9.24
CA THR A 201 -5.35 3.73 8.84
C THR A 201 -3.96 3.66 9.49
N ILE A 202 -3.01 4.48 9.06
CA ILE A 202 -1.68 4.51 9.69
C ILE A 202 -1.75 4.95 11.16
N GLY A 203 -2.66 5.87 11.50
CA GLY A 203 -2.93 6.27 12.88
C GLY A 203 -3.53 5.12 13.72
N GLU A 204 -4.44 4.33 13.16
CA GLU A 204 -4.98 3.14 13.82
C GLU A 204 -3.89 2.05 14.01
N VAL A 205 -2.98 1.88 13.04
CA VAL A 205 -1.82 0.98 13.18
C VAL A 205 -0.87 1.47 14.28
N ALA A 206 -0.62 2.77 14.40
CA ALA A 206 0.19 3.34 15.49
C ALA A 206 -0.42 3.03 16.86
N ARG A 207 -1.75 3.20 16.99
CA ARG A 207 -2.48 2.86 18.22
C ARG A 207 -2.45 1.35 18.48
N PHE A 208 -2.57 0.51 17.45
CA PHE A 208 -2.41 -0.94 17.56
C PHE A 208 -1.04 -1.31 18.11
N ALA A 209 0.02 -0.69 17.58
CA ALA A 209 1.39 -0.92 18.02
C ALA A 209 1.61 -0.53 19.48
N SER A 210 1.10 0.63 19.89
CA SER A 210 1.17 1.09 21.28
C SER A 210 0.40 0.15 22.22
N ALA A 211 -0.87 -0.15 21.91
CA ALA A 211 -1.71 -0.97 22.78
C ALA A 211 -1.26 -2.44 22.88
N HIS A 212 -0.74 -3.00 21.80
CA HIS A 212 -0.58 -4.45 21.69
C HIS A 212 0.84 -4.96 21.42
N TRP A 213 1.79 -4.08 21.08
CA TRP A 213 3.18 -4.46 20.82
C TRP A 213 4.20 -3.76 21.73
N GLY A 214 3.74 -3.02 22.75
CA GLY A 214 4.59 -2.35 23.73
C GLY A 214 5.39 -1.18 23.15
N MET A 215 4.81 -0.47 22.19
CA MET A 215 5.42 0.71 21.56
C MET A 215 4.96 1.99 22.29
N ASP A 216 5.47 2.19 23.50
CA ASP A 216 4.99 3.18 24.47
C ASP A 216 5.63 4.58 24.30
N ALA A 217 5.79 5.06 23.06
CA ALA A 217 6.14 6.46 22.83
C ALA A 217 4.99 7.38 23.29
N PRO A 218 5.26 8.64 23.69
CA PRO A 218 4.21 9.64 23.88
C PRO A 218 3.52 9.93 22.54
N LEU A 219 2.48 9.14 22.24
CA LEU A 219 1.80 9.10 20.95
C LEU A 219 0.53 9.97 20.96
N ASP A 220 0.43 10.87 20.00
CA ASP A 220 -0.80 11.55 19.62
C ASP A 220 -1.13 11.25 18.15
N VAL A 221 -2.42 11.22 17.84
CA VAL A 221 -2.91 11.07 16.46
C VAL A 221 -3.79 12.26 16.13
N VAL A 222 -3.54 12.87 14.99
CA VAL A 222 -4.43 13.86 14.39
C VAL A 222 -5.37 13.11 13.44
N PRO A 223 -6.59 12.72 13.88
CA PRO A 223 -7.51 11.99 13.04
C PRO A 223 -8.00 12.86 11.88
N MET A 224 -8.35 12.21 10.79
CA MET A 224 -9.01 12.84 9.67
C MET A 224 -10.42 13.32 10.04
N SER A 225 -10.97 14.23 9.24
CA SER A 225 -12.40 14.56 9.26
C SER A 225 -13.08 14.13 7.96
N GLY A 226 -14.29 13.59 8.05
CA GLY A 226 -15.11 13.19 6.91
C GLY A 226 -14.78 11.83 6.26
N TRP A 227 -13.70 11.16 6.65
CA TRP A 227 -13.41 9.80 6.19
C TRP A 227 -14.32 8.78 6.88
N GLN A 228 -14.83 7.82 6.12
CA GLN A 228 -15.62 6.71 6.62
C GLN A 228 -14.93 5.40 6.24
N ARG A 229 -15.05 4.36 7.06
CA ARG A 229 -14.40 3.06 6.80
C ARG A 229 -14.81 2.43 5.48
N ALA A 230 -15.98 2.78 4.95
CA ALA A 230 -16.47 2.29 3.67
C ALA A 230 -15.80 2.97 2.45
N PHE A 231 -15.07 4.07 2.66
CA PHE A 231 -14.47 4.82 1.57
C PHE A 231 -13.15 4.19 1.14
N GLY A 232 -13.05 3.84 -0.15
CA GLY A 232 -11.76 3.73 -0.80
C GLY A 232 -11.18 5.11 -1.11
N PHE A 233 -10.00 5.14 -1.73
CA PHE A 233 -9.35 6.42 -2.05
C PHE A 233 -10.20 7.31 -2.98
N SER A 234 -10.93 6.70 -3.93
CA SER A 234 -11.74 7.43 -4.91
C SER A 234 -12.85 8.28 -4.28
N GLU A 235 -13.40 7.81 -3.15
CA GLU A 235 -14.44 8.51 -2.41
C GLU A 235 -13.91 9.63 -1.51
N CYS A 236 -12.59 9.71 -1.30
CA CYS A 236 -11.99 10.71 -0.41
C CYS A 236 -11.93 12.11 -1.02
N GLY A 237 -12.02 12.23 -2.35
CA GLY A 237 -11.91 13.51 -3.06
C GLY A 237 -10.52 14.17 -2.97
N LEU A 238 -9.50 13.38 -2.62
CA LEU A 238 -8.10 13.80 -2.49
C LEU A 238 -7.31 13.52 -3.79
N PRO A 239 -6.25 14.30 -4.07
CA PRO A 239 -5.37 13.98 -5.19
C PRO A 239 -4.55 12.71 -4.87
N TRP A 240 -4.40 11.84 -5.87
CA TRP A 240 -3.47 10.70 -5.78
C TRP A 240 -2.09 11.15 -6.29
N VAL A 241 -1.12 11.15 -5.39
CA VAL A 241 0.30 11.21 -5.71
C VAL A 241 0.84 9.81 -5.46
N LEU A 242 1.53 9.23 -6.45
CA LEU A 242 2.05 7.87 -6.34
C LEU A 242 2.95 7.73 -5.10
N PRO A 243 2.63 6.82 -4.15
CA PRO A 243 3.41 6.67 -2.93
C PRO A 243 4.74 5.94 -3.16
N SER A 244 4.87 5.19 -4.27
CA SER A 244 6.13 4.61 -4.77
C SER A 244 6.14 4.52 -6.31
N PRO A 245 7.31 4.38 -6.97
CA PRO A 245 7.41 4.49 -8.44
C PRO A 245 6.50 3.54 -9.23
N ASN A 246 6.32 2.33 -8.72
CA ASN A 246 5.49 1.29 -9.35
C ASN A 246 4.07 1.24 -8.75
N PHE A 247 3.61 2.33 -8.13
CA PHE A 247 2.29 2.44 -7.48
C PHE A 247 1.46 3.61 -8.04
N PRO A 248 1.24 3.67 -9.37
CA PRO A 248 0.80 4.88 -10.06
C PRO A 248 -0.66 5.26 -9.80
N THR A 249 -1.55 4.32 -9.44
CA THR A 249 -2.99 4.58 -9.33
C THR A 249 -3.62 3.97 -8.07
N PRO A 250 -4.80 4.47 -7.64
CA PRO A 250 -5.61 3.77 -6.65
C PRO A 250 -6.03 2.35 -7.06
N ASP A 251 -6.16 2.09 -8.36
CA ASP A 251 -6.47 0.74 -8.86
C ASP A 251 -5.30 -0.23 -8.59
N THR A 252 -4.06 0.26 -8.71
CA THR A 252 -2.88 -0.47 -8.26
C THR A 252 -3.00 -0.83 -6.78
N ALA A 253 -3.45 0.10 -5.93
CA ALA A 253 -3.70 -0.17 -4.52
C ALA A 253 -4.69 -1.32 -4.34
N MET A 254 -5.78 -1.33 -5.10
CA MET A 254 -6.82 -2.35 -5.01
C MET A 254 -6.32 -3.76 -5.34
N VAL A 255 -5.51 -3.94 -6.38
CA VAL A 255 -5.04 -5.28 -6.78
C VAL A 255 -3.83 -5.77 -6.00
N TYR A 256 -3.04 -4.85 -5.44
CA TYR A 256 -1.76 -5.13 -4.79
C TYR A 256 -1.79 -6.23 -3.71
N PRO A 257 -2.79 -6.31 -2.80
CA PRO A 257 -2.82 -7.35 -1.75
C PRO A 257 -2.72 -8.78 -2.27
N GLY A 258 -3.15 -9.02 -3.52
CA GLY A 258 -3.03 -10.32 -4.17
C GLY A 258 -1.85 -10.41 -5.13
N THR A 259 -1.59 -9.36 -5.90
CA THR A 259 -0.61 -9.43 -7.00
C THR A 259 0.83 -9.17 -6.57
N VAL A 260 1.06 -8.57 -5.40
CA VAL A 260 2.40 -8.44 -4.81
C VAL A 260 3.08 -9.79 -4.58
N LEU A 261 2.31 -10.86 -4.35
CA LEU A 261 2.84 -12.20 -4.12
C LEU A 261 3.62 -12.75 -5.31
N LEU A 262 3.38 -12.21 -6.51
CA LEU A 262 4.11 -12.58 -7.72
C LEU A 262 5.58 -12.14 -7.67
N GLU A 263 5.95 -11.17 -6.82
CA GLU A 263 7.35 -10.83 -6.52
C GLU A 263 8.14 -12.04 -5.99
N GLY A 264 7.46 -12.99 -5.35
CA GLY A 264 8.02 -14.26 -4.89
C GLY A 264 8.21 -15.32 -5.98
N THR A 265 8.00 -14.97 -7.24
CA THR A 265 8.07 -15.88 -8.39
C THR A 265 8.81 -15.24 -9.57
N ASN A 266 9.06 -16.02 -10.62
CA ASN A 266 9.49 -15.51 -11.91
C ASN A 266 8.36 -14.91 -12.76
N ILE A 267 7.09 -14.89 -12.33
CA ILE A 267 5.99 -14.27 -13.09
C ILE A 267 6.13 -12.73 -13.04
N SER A 268 5.96 -12.07 -14.18
CA SER A 268 5.93 -10.61 -14.24
C SER A 268 4.60 -10.09 -13.71
N GLU A 269 4.68 -9.23 -12.70
CA GLU A 269 3.61 -8.40 -12.17
C GLU A 269 3.50 -7.06 -12.91
N GLY A 270 4.05 -6.93 -14.12
CA GLY A 270 3.85 -5.75 -14.96
C GLY A 270 4.71 -4.54 -14.60
N ARG A 271 5.69 -4.67 -13.70
CA ARG A 271 6.82 -3.72 -13.61
C ARG A 271 7.49 -3.60 -14.97
N GLY A 272 8.04 -2.42 -15.29
CA GLY A 272 8.49 -2.11 -16.64
C GLY A 272 7.39 -1.68 -17.61
N THR A 273 6.14 -1.53 -17.15
CA THR A 273 5.00 -1.06 -17.95
C THR A 273 4.32 0.15 -17.31
N THR A 274 3.24 0.66 -17.92
CA THR A 274 2.42 1.75 -17.36
C THR A 274 1.31 1.26 -16.41
N ARG A 275 1.21 -0.05 -16.17
CA ARG A 275 0.18 -0.70 -15.34
C ARG A 275 0.77 -1.81 -14.46
N PRO A 276 1.77 -1.50 -13.60
CA PRO A 276 2.32 -2.46 -12.65
C PRO A 276 1.22 -2.97 -11.70
N PHE A 277 1.36 -4.23 -11.28
CA PHE A 277 0.44 -5.04 -10.48
C PHE A 277 -0.95 -5.31 -11.08
N GLU A 278 -1.35 -4.56 -12.11
CA GLU A 278 -2.58 -4.77 -12.87
C GLU A 278 -2.36 -5.70 -14.07
N LEU A 279 -1.15 -5.69 -14.67
CA LEU A 279 -0.72 -6.59 -15.74
C LEU A 279 0.06 -7.76 -15.16
N ILE A 280 -0.30 -8.98 -15.56
CA ILE A 280 0.35 -10.21 -15.11
C ILE A 280 0.68 -11.08 -16.30
N GLY A 281 1.90 -11.61 -16.38
CA GLY A 281 2.26 -12.48 -17.50
C GLY A 281 3.61 -13.17 -17.40
N HIS A 282 3.82 -14.08 -18.35
CA HIS A 282 5.05 -14.86 -18.52
C HIS A 282 5.25 -15.11 -20.03
N PRO A 283 6.49 -15.18 -20.56
CA PRO A 283 6.72 -15.40 -21.99
C PRO A 283 6.17 -16.73 -22.53
N ASN A 284 6.04 -17.73 -21.67
CA ASN A 284 5.54 -19.06 -22.02
C ASN A 284 4.06 -19.29 -21.66
N LEU A 285 3.33 -18.25 -21.24
CA LEU A 285 1.89 -18.36 -20.98
C LEU A 285 1.10 -18.05 -22.26
N GLN A 286 -0.07 -18.65 -22.44
CA GLN A 286 -0.97 -18.30 -23.54
C GLN A 286 -2.13 -17.45 -23.00
N ALA A 287 -2.16 -16.16 -23.37
CA ALA A 287 -3.05 -15.17 -22.76
C ALA A 287 -4.55 -15.54 -22.82
N PHE A 288 -5.04 -15.89 -24.02
CA PHE A 288 -6.45 -16.18 -24.26
C PHE A 288 -6.98 -17.41 -23.50
N PRO A 289 -6.40 -18.62 -23.68
CA PRO A 289 -6.91 -19.81 -22.99
C PRO A 289 -6.73 -19.73 -21.47
N PHE A 290 -5.63 -19.13 -20.99
CA PHE A 290 -5.44 -18.91 -19.56
C PHE A 290 -6.51 -17.97 -18.98
N CYS A 291 -6.73 -16.81 -19.62
CA CYS A 291 -7.70 -15.84 -19.14
C CYS A 291 -9.14 -16.40 -19.18
N GLU A 292 -9.50 -17.14 -20.22
CA GLU A 292 -10.81 -17.80 -20.32
C GLU A 292 -11.01 -18.83 -19.21
N SER A 293 -10.08 -19.77 -19.06
CA SER A 293 -10.17 -20.82 -18.05
C SER A 293 -10.16 -20.27 -16.62
N PHE A 294 -9.38 -19.22 -16.35
CA PHE A 294 -9.34 -18.57 -15.05
C PHE A 294 -10.63 -17.80 -14.76
N ASN A 295 -11.18 -17.05 -15.71
CA ASN A 295 -12.50 -16.40 -15.57
C ASN A 295 -13.60 -17.42 -15.26
N GLN A 296 -13.63 -18.58 -15.93
CA GLN A 296 -14.58 -19.65 -15.62
C GLN A 296 -14.42 -20.16 -14.19
N ARG A 297 -13.19 -20.27 -13.68
CA ARG A 297 -12.91 -20.66 -12.29
C ARG A 297 -13.44 -19.61 -11.31
N LEU A 298 -13.17 -18.33 -11.54
CA LEU A 298 -13.63 -17.23 -10.68
C LEU A 298 -15.16 -17.18 -10.62
N ASN A 299 -15.83 -17.32 -11.77
CA ASN A 299 -17.28 -17.38 -11.85
C ASN A 299 -17.87 -18.53 -11.04
N LYS A 300 -17.27 -19.72 -11.11
CA LYS A 300 -17.69 -20.90 -10.30
C LYS A 300 -17.51 -20.66 -8.79
N MET A 301 -16.49 -19.92 -8.39
CA MET A 301 -16.23 -19.58 -6.98
C MET A 301 -17.09 -18.41 -6.49
N GLY A 302 -17.78 -17.72 -7.38
CA GLY A 302 -18.58 -16.54 -7.07
C GLY A 302 -17.74 -15.31 -6.72
N LEU A 303 -16.47 -15.26 -7.15
CA LEU A 303 -15.62 -14.09 -6.94
C LEU A 303 -16.03 -12.97 -7.89
N LYS A 304 -16.33 -11.80 -7.33
CA LYS A 304 -16.86 -10.62 -8.03
C LYS A 304 -15.94 -9.42 -7.87
N GLY A 305 -16.30 -8.30 -8.48
CA GLY A 305 -15.66 -6.98 -8.30
C GLY A 305 -14.47 -6.72 -9.21
N CYS A 306 -13.93 -7.73 -9.86
CA CYS A 306 -12.82 -7.62 -10.78
C CYS A 306 -13.16 -8.30 -12.12
N MET A 307 -12.76 -7.68 -13.24
CA MET A 307 -12.91 -8.20 -14.61
C MET A 307 -11.54 -8.48 -15.20
N LEU A 308 -11.35 -9.68 -15.76
CA LEU A 308 -10.08 -10.08 -16.35
C LEU A 308 -10.18 -10.11 -17.87
N ARG A 309 -9.18 -9.54 -18.54
CA ARG A 309 -9.03 -9.63 -20.00
C ARG A 309 -7.66 -10.21 -20.36
N PRO A 310 -7.53 -10.93 -21.48
CA PRO A 310 -6.21 -11.32 -21.98
C PRO A 310 -5.38 -10.07 -22.29
N ALA A 311 -4.08 -10.14 -22.04
CA ALA A 311 -3.14 -9.08 -22.32
C ALA A 311 -1.79 -9.64 -22.78
N ALA A 312 -1.07 -8.85 -23.56
CA ALA A 312 0.33 -9.04 -23.87
C ALA A 312 1.06 -7.72 -23.68
N PHE A 313 2.27 -7.76 -23.14
CA PHE A 313 3.06 -6.56 -22.83
C PHE A 313 4.55 -6.90 -22.84
N ILE A 314 5.39 -5.87 -23.00
CA ILE A 314 6.85 -6.00 -22.97
C ILE A 314 7.37 -5.10 -21.83
N PRO A 315 7.88 -5.67 -20.73
CA PRO A 315 8.54 -4.90 -19.67
C PRO A 315 9.78 -4.16 -20.21
N THR A 316 9.94 -2.90 -19.82
CA THR A 316 11.13 -2.08 -20.14
C THR A 316 12.27 -2.23 -19.12
N PHE A 317 11.95 -2.76 -17.94
CA PHE A 317 12.88 -3.16 -16.86
C PHE A 317 12.23 -4.32 -16.07
N ASP A 318 12.94 -4.86 -15.09
CA ASP A 318 12.49 -5.98 -14.23
C ASP A 318 12.34 -7.32 -15.01
N LYS A 319 11.54 -8.25 -14.49
CA LYS A 319 11.33 -9.60 -15.05
C LYS A 319 10.94 -9.55 -16.52
N PHE A 320 11.62 -10.37 -17.32
CA PHE A 320 11.40 -10.49 -18.76
C PHE A 320 11.55 -9.19 -19.54
N GLN A 321 12.43 -8.29 -19.10
CA GLN A 321 12.80 -7.09 -19.85
C GLN A 321 13.05 -7.40 -21.33
N GLY A 322 12.37 -6.66 -22.21
CA GLY A 322 12.50 -6.80 -23.66
C GLY A 322 11.82 -8.03 -24.28
N GLN A 323 11.18 -8.90 -23.48
CA GLN A 323 10.45 -10.07 -23.95
C GLN A 323 8.94 -9.87 -23.86
N VAL A 324 8.20 -10.45 -24.81
CA VAL A 324 6.73 -10.43 -24.78
C VAL A 324 6.25 -11.35 -23.67
N CYS A 325 5.62 -10.78 -22.66
CA CYS A 325 4.83 -11.50 -21.67
C CYS A 325 3.39 -11.60 -22.14
N GLN A 326 2.82 -12.79 -22.10
CA GLN A 326 1.40 -13.03 -22.31
C GLN A 326 0.73 -13.39 -20.98
N GLY A 327 -0.53 -13.00 -20.82
CA GLY A 327 -1.30 -13.28 -19.61
C GLY A 327 -2.59 -12.47 -19.56
N LEU A 328 -2.76 -11.66 -18.53
CA LEU A 328 -4.01 -10.92 -18.31
C LEU A 328 -3.79 -9.52 -17.74
N GLN A 329 -4.82 -8.68 -17.86
CA GLN A 329 -4.97 -7.47 -17.07
C GLN A 329 -6.18 -7.61 -16.14
N ILE A 330 -6.02 -7.18 -14.89
CA ILE A 330 -7.11 -7.03 -13.92
C ILE A 330 -7.71 -5.63 -14.04
N HIS A 331 -9.02 -5.53 -14.18
CA HIS A 331 -9.79 -4.29 -14.13
C HIS A 331 -10.70 -4.31 -12.92
N ILE A 332 -10.74 -3.22 -12.15
CA ILE A 332 -11.66 -3.09 -11.02
C ILE A 332 -13.04 -2.67 -11.55
N ALA A 333 -14.04 -3.55 -11.40
CA ALA A 333 -15.42 -3.27 -11.78
C ALA A 333 -16.25 -2.76 -10.59
N ASP A 334 -15.98 -3.28 -9.40
CA ASP A 334 -16.58 -2.84 -8.14
C ASP A 334 -15.57 -3.07 -7.00
N SER A 335 -15.00 -1.97 -6.50
CA SER A 335 -13.99 -1.98 -5.44
C SER A 335 -14.52 -2.53 -4.10
N ARG A 336 -15.82 -2.44 -3.84
CA ARG A 336 -16.44 -2.93 -2.60
C ARG A 336 -16.65 -4.44 -2.64
N ALA A 337 -16.89 -4.98 -3.83
CA ALA A 337 -17.07 -6.40 -4.06
C ALA A 337 -15.74 -7.15 -4.32
N CYS A 338 -14.69 -6.48 -4.79
CA CYS A 338 -13.45 -7.18 -5.15
C CYS A 338 -12.71 -7.68 -3.91
N ASN A 339 -12.36 -8.98 -3.89
CA ASN A 339 -11.48 -9.62 -2.91
C ASN A 339 -10.09 -9.85 -3.54
N PRO A 340 -9.21 -8.84 -3.53
CA PRO A 340 -7.95 -8.91 -4.25
C PRO A 340 -7.00 -9.98 -3.70
N TRP A 341 -7.01 -10.22 -2.39
CA TRP A 341 -6.18 -11.27 -1.79
C TRP A 341 -6.58 -12.64 -2.33
N GLU A 342 -7.86 -13.05 -2.20
CA GLU A 342 -8.32 -14.36 -2.68
C GLU A 342 -8.15 -14.51 -4.20
N LEU A 343 -8.34 -13.42 -4.97
CA LEU A 343 -8.03 -13.38 -6.40
C LEU A 343 -6.56 -13.69 -6.68
N GLY A 344 -5.63 -13.06 -5.96
CA GLY A 344 -4.19 -13.30 -6.08
C GLY A 344 -3.78 -14.73 -5.74
N GLN A 345 -4.34 -15.31 -4.68
CA GLN A 345 -4.08 -16.70 -4.30
C GLN A 345 -4.50 -17.67 -5.39
N TRP A 346 -5.71 -17.50 -5.94
CA TRP A 346 -6.18 -18.35 -7.02
C TRP A 346 -5.46 -18.11 -8.35
N LEU A 347 -4.98 -16.88 -8.58
CA LEU A 347 -4.17 -16.54 -9.73
C LEU A 347 -2.85 -17.31 -9.69
N LEU A 348 -2.10 -17.22 -8.60
CA LEU A 348 -0.82 -17.94 -8.44
C LEU A 348 -1.03 -19.46 -8.45
N HIS A 349 -2.06 -19.98 -7.79
CA HIS A 349 -2.43 -21.39 -7.90
C HIS A 349 -2.70 -21.83 -9.34
N SER A 350 -3.40 -21.00 -10.13
CA SER A 350 -3.73 -21.33 -11.53
C SER A 350 -2.52 -21.22 -12.45
N LEU A 351 -1.67 -20.21 -12.24
CA LEU A 351 -0.40 -20.04 -12.95
C LEU A 351 0.56 -21.21 -12.68
N TYR A 352 0.68 -21.66 -11.43
CA TYR A 352 1.52 -22.81 -11.05
C TYR A 352 1.08 -24.07 -11.79
N ARG A 353 -0.23 -24.31 -11.89
CA ARG A 353 -0.78 -25.44 -12.63
C ARG A 353 -0.51 -25.35 -14.14
N GLU A 354 -0.66 -24.15 -14.71
CA GLU A 354 -0.55 -23.93 -16.16
C GLU A 354 0.89 -23.99 -16.65
N LEU A 355 1.82 -23.37 -15.91
CA LEU A 355 3.23 -23.27 -16.28
C LEU A 355 4.05 -24.47 -15.80
N GLY A 356 3.59 -25.19 -14.76
CA GLY A 356 4.29 -26.33 -14.20
C GLY A 356 5.74 -25.96 -13.82
N LEU A 357 6.70 -26.70 -14.39
CA LEU A 357 8.13 -26.48 -14.14
C LEU A 357 8.67 -25.12 -14.63
N LEU A 358 7.90 -24.37 -15.44
CA LEU A 358 8.29 -23.04 -15.90
C LEU A 358 7.99 -21.94 -14.87
N LEU A 359 7.14 -22.21 -13.86
CA LEU A 359 6.96 -21.29 -12.74
C LEU A 359 7.97 -21.64 -11.65
N GLU A 360 8.87 -20.71 -11.39
CA GLU A 360 9.91 -20.85 -10.38
C GLU A 360 9.64 -19.90 -9.22
N TRP A 361 9.80 -20.40 -7.99
CA TRP A 361 9.89 -19.54 -6.82
C TRP A 361 11.19 -18.75 -6.88
N ARG A 362 11.08 -17.44 -6.63
CA ARG A 362 12.26 -16.59 -6.49
C ARG A 362 13.11 -17.14 -5.34
N GLN A 363 14.42 -17.21 -5.52
CA GLN A 363 15.33 -17.65 -4.46
C GLN A 363 15.77 -16.45 -3.60
N PRO A 364 16.12 -16.67 -2.32
CA PRO A 364 16.76 -15.64 -1.50
C PRO A 364 18.07 -15.13 -2.14
N PRO A 365 18.55 -13.92 -1.78
CA PRO A 365 18.00 -13.03 -0.77
C PRO A 365 16.80 -12.18 -1.25
N PHE A 366 16.01 -11.71 -0.29
CA PHE A 366 14.93 -10.74 -0.51
C PHE A 366 14.68 -9.90 0.75
N GLU A 367 14.60 -8.58 0.58
CA GLU A 367 14.37 -7.64 1.70
C GLU A 367 15.31 -7.89 2.90
N TYR A 368 16.61 -8.11 2.60
CA TYR A 368 17.69 -8.39 3.57
C TYR A 368 17.55 -9.70 4.37
N VAL A 369 16.71 -10.64 3.90
CA VAL A 369 16.62 -12.00 4.42
C VAL A 369 17.28 -12.97 3.44
N GLU A 370 18.21 -13.78 3.94
CA GLU A 370 19.14 -14.60 3.13
C GLU A 370 18.72 -16.07 2.99
N ASP A 371 17.81 -16.55 3.83
CA ASP A 371 17.55 -17.99 4.03
C ASP A 371 16.07 -18.40 3.90
N ILE A 372 15.15 -17.44 3.79
CA ILE A 372 13.70 -17.71 3.65
C ILE A 372 13.24 -17.33 2.26
N LEU A 373 12.46 -18.21 1.62
CA LEU A 373 11.88 -17.94 0.31
C LEU A 373 11.04 -16.65 0.33
N PRO A 374 11.20 -15.76 -0.68
CA PRO A 374 10.47 -14.49 -0.75
C PRO A 374 8.95 -14.65 -0.71
N ILE A 375 8.40 -15.71 -1.31
CA ILE A 375 6.96 -15.99 -1.26
C ILE A 375 6.46 -16.26 0.17
N ASP A 376 7.27 -16.93 0.98
CA ASP A 376 6.93 -17.26 2.36
C ASP A 376 7.03 -16.00 3.24
N LEU A 377 7.97 -15.08 2.95
CA LEU A 377 8.06 -13.76 3.58
C LEU A 377 6.88 -12.84 3.22
N LEU A 378 6.55 -12.73 1.92
CA LEU A 378 5.45 -11.91 1.42
C LEU A 378 4.11 -12.36 2.02
N ASN A 379 3.84 -13.65 1.99
CA ASN A 379 2.63 -14.19 2.58
C ASN A 379 2.69 -14.27 4.12
N GLY A 380 3.88 -14.27 4.71
CA GLY A 380 4.12 -14.37 6.16
C GLY A 380 3.85 -15.77 6.71
N SER A 381 3.94 -16.81 5.87
CA SER A 381 3.74 -18.22 6.21
C SER A 381 4.17 -19.11 5.04
N ALA A 382 4.82 -20.23 5.31
CA ALA A 382 5.11 -21.25 4.30
C ALA A 382 3.87 -22.07 3.87
N ASN A 383 2.78 -21.99 4.63
CA ASN A 383 1.57 -22.78 4.38
C ASN A 383 0.90 -22.42 3.05
N PHE A 384 1.00 -21.17 2.61
CA PHE A 384 0.45 -20.74 1.33
C PHE A 384 1.19 -21.36 0.15
N ARG A 385 2.53 -21.34 0.15
CA ARG A 385 3.33 -21.99 -0.89
C ARG A 385 3.02 -23.49 -0.95
N ALA A 386 2.96 -24.15 0.20
CA ALA A 386 2.60 -25.56 0.28
C ALA A 386 1.18 -25.83 -0.28
N TRP A 387 0.23 -24.93 -0.04
CA TRP A 387 -1.13 -25.00 -0.62
C TRP A 387 -1.11 -24.86 -2.14
N VAL A 388 -0.32 -23.95 -2.70
CA VAL A 388 -0.15 -23.80 -4.16
C VAL A 388 0.46 -25.06 -4.78
N GLU A 389 1.56 -25.56 -4.21
CA GLU A 389 2.30 -26.72 -4.73
C GLU A 389 1.46 -28.00 -4.70
N LYS A 390 0.62 -28.18 -3.67
CA LYS A 390 -0.28 -29.32 -3.52
C LYS A 390 -1.60 -29.18 -4.28
N GLN A 391 -1.83 -28.06 -4.96
CA GLN A 391 -3.10 -27.74 -5.63
C GLN A 391 -4.29 -27.83 -4.65
N GLY A 392 -4.15 -27.16 -3.50
CA GLY A 392 -5.11 -27.22 -2.40
C GLY A 392 -6.49 -26.66 -2.73
N SER A 393 -7.45 -27.05 -1.90
CA SER A 393 -8.86 -26.67 -1.98
C SER A 393 -9.14 -25.27 -1.45
N ARG A 394 -10.34 -24.74 -1.73
CA ARG A 394 -10.79 -23.45 -1.18
C ARG A 394 -10.87 -23.49 0.35
N ASP A 395 -11.35 -24.59 0.92
CA ASP A 395 -11.56 -24.71 2.36
C ASP A 395 -10.23 -24.63 3.12
N GLU A 396 -9.16 -25.24 2.58
CA GLU A 396 -7.81 -25.10 3.12
C GLU A 396 -7.33 -23.65 3.08
N LEU A 397 -7.55 -22.94 1.96
CA LEU A 397 -7.18 -21.53 1.83
C LEU A 397 -7.91 -20.64 2.84
N LEU A 398 -9.21 -20.87 3.02
CA LEU A 398 -10.01 -20.15 4.01
C LEU A 398 -9.57 -20.48 5.44
N GLY A 399 -9.16 -21.73 5.69
CA GLY A 399 -8.53 -22.12 6.96
C GLY A 399 -7.28 -21.29 7.27
N LEU A 400 -6.42 -21.05 6.28
CA LEU A 400 -5.25 -20.17 6.44
C LEU A 400 -5.63 -18.72 6.73
N GLN A 401 -6.67 -18.19 6.06
CA GLN A 401 -7.12 -16.82 6.26
C GLN A 401 -7.72 -16.60 7.67
N TYR A 402 -8.52 -17.54 8.16
CA TYR A 402 -9.28 -17.36 9.40
C TYR A 402 -8.54 -17.80 10.66
N ALA A 403 -7.37 -18.42 10.52
CA ALA A 403 -6.48 -18.70 11.65
C ALA A 403 -6.08 -17.40 12.38
N GLY A 404 -6.43 -17.29 13.66
CA GLY A 404 -6.18 -16.10 14.48
C GLY A 404 -7.04 -14.87 14.15
N TYR A 405 -7.93 -14.96 13.16
CA TYR A 405 -8.74 -13.82 12.71
C TYR A 405 -9.68 -13.24 13.79
N PRO A 406 -10.39 -14.04 14.61
CA PRO A 406 -11.23 -13.49 15.68
C PRO A 406 -10.45 -12.64 16.68
N GLU A 407 -9.30 -13.14 17.15
CA GLU A 407 -8.45 -12.40 18.10
C GLU A 407 -7.93 -11.09 17.50
N PHE A 408 -7.52 -11.12 16.22
CA PHE A 408 -7.11 -9.90 15.53
C PHE A 408 -8.24 -8.88 15.45
N MET A 409 -9.46 -9.32 15.12
CA MET A 409 -10.63 -8.43 15.01
C MET A 409 -10.99 -7.80 16.35
N ASP A 410 -10.91 -8.56 17.44
CA ASP A 410 -11.13 -8.05 18.79
C ASP A 410 -10.11 -6.97 19.14
N ARG A 411 -8.81 -7.27 19.01
CA ARG A 411 -7.72 -6.31 19.28
C ARG A 411 -7.78 -5.07 18.39
N ARG A 412 -8.17 -5.25 17.12
CA ARG A 412 -8.35 -4.16 16.16
C ARG A 412 -9.47 -3.22 16.58
N SER A 413 -10.57 -3.75 17.12
CA SER A 413 -11.73 -2.93 17.52
C SER A 413 -11.41 -1.89 18.61
N GLU A 414 -10.46 -2.21 19.48
CA GLU A 414 -10.03 -1.36 20.60
C GLU A 414 -9.30 -0.08 20.16
N VAL A 415 -8.73 -0.08 18.95
CA VAL A 415 -7.82 0.99 18.49
C VAL A 415 -8.37 1.82 17.35
N LEU A 416 -9.57 1.50 16.85
CA LEU A 416 -10.19 2.22 15.74
C LEU A 416 -10.46 3.68 16.11
N LEU A 417 -10.26 4.57 15.14
CA LEU A 417 -10.52 6.01 15.23
C LEU A 417 -11.81 6.40 14.50
N TYR A 418 -12.24 5.59 13.54
CA TYR A 418 -13.36 5.88 12.65
C TYR A 418 -14.41 4.78 12.76
N GLY A 419 -15.67 5.20 12.90
CA GLY A 419 -16.85 4.35 12.99
C GLY A 419 -17.31 3.76 11.66
#